data_AF-A0A537QWR2-F1
#
_entry.id   AF-A0A537QWR2-F1
#
_cell.length_a   1.000
_cell.length_b   1.000
_cell.length_c   1.000
_cell.angle_alpha   90.00
_cell.angle_beta   90.00
_cell.angle_gamma   90.00
#
_symmetry.space_group_name_H-M   'P 1'
#
loop_
_entity.id
_entity.type
_entity.pdbx_description
1 polymer ?
#
loop_
_entity_poly.entity_id
_entity_poly.type
_entity_poly.pdbx_seq_one_letter_code
_entity_poly.pdbx_strand_id
1 'polypeptide(L)'
;ACVLDGSITQGVASVPAGNVKKVSVEHPTGEFSVEIEVDPANAQNVTRAALLRTARLLMRGEVMVPGSVWAPQRETPSAQKRETEKT
;
A
#
# COMPACT_ATOMS: atom_id res chain seq x y z
N ALA A 1 -2.60 14.17 2.52
CA ALA A 1 -3.41 15.38 2.30
C ALA A 1 -2.98 16.49 3.26
N CYS A 2 -3.09 16.32 4.58
CA CYS A 2 -2.84 17.38 5.57
C CYS A 2 -1.47 18.09 5.48
N VAL A 3 -0.46 17.40 4.93
CA VAL A 3 0.92 17.91 4.80
C VAL A 3 1.22 18.50 3.41
N LEU A 4 0.23 18.54 2.52
CA LEU A 4 0.39 18.98 1.13
C LEU A 4 -0.32 20.31 0.90
N ASP A 5 0.40 21.24 0.29
CA ASP A 5 -0.13 22.52 -0.17
C ASP A 5 -1.15 22.32 -1.29
N GLY A 6 -2.17 23.17 -1.31
CA GLY A 6 -3.32 23.13 -2.23
C GLY A 6 -4.35 22.04 -1.91
N SER A 7 -4.13 21.23 -0.87
CA SER A 7 -5.07 20.16 -0.52
C SER A 7 -6.33 20.69 0.16
N ILE A 8 -7.42 19.93 0.06
CA ILE A 8 -8.68 20.22 0.76
C ILE A 8 -8.47 20.32 2.30
N THR A 9 -7.49 19.56 2.82
CA THR A 9 -7.16 19.53 4.24
C THR A 9 -6.24 20.68 4.68
N GLN A 10 -5.81 21.54 3.77
CA GLN A 10 -4.99 22.70 4.11
C GLN A 10 -5.75 23.65 5.02
N GLY A 11 -5.14 24.01 6.15
CA GLY A 11 -5.79 24.84 7.19
C GLY A 11 -6.83 24.10 8.04
N VAL A 12 -7.11 22.83 7.76
CA VAL A 12 -8.04 22.00 8.56
C VAL A 12 -7.30 21.28 9.68
N ALA A 13 -6.11 20.75 9.39
CA ALA A 13 -5.33 19.98 10.34
C ALA A 13 -4.27 20.85 11.05
N SER A 14 -4.08 20.63 12.35
CA SER A 14 -2.90 21.13 13.07
C SER A 14 -1.71 20.22 12.76
N VAL A 15 -0.78 20.71 11.93
CA VAL A 15 0.38 19.93 11.47
C VAL A 15 1.63 20.45 12.17
N PRO A 16 2.39 19.60 12.90
CA PRO A 16 3.62 20.02 13.55
C PRO A 16 4.71 20.41 12.54
N ALA A 17 5.60 21.29 12.97
CA ALA A 17 6.77 21.69 12.20
C ALA A 17 7.78 20.54 12.02
N GLY A 18 8.72 20.72 11.09
CA GLY A 18 9.73 19.73 10.75
C GLY A 18 9.31 18.76 9.64
N ASN A 19 10.27 17.91 9.26
CA ASN A 19 10.12 16.96 8.14
C ASN A 19 9.30 15.72 8.55
N VAL A 20 9.41 15.31 9.81
CA VAL A 20 8.60 14.22 10.38
C VAL A 20 7.41 14.84 11.09
N LYS A 21 6.21 14.55 10.60
CA LYS A 21 4.94 15.13 11.01
C LYS A 21 4.07 14.03 11.62
N LYS A 22 3.81 14.10 12.91
CA LYS A 22 2.83 13.22 13.58
C LYS A 22 1.46 13.86 13.54
N VAL A 23 0.52 13.23 12.85
CA VAL A 23 -0.87 13.70 12.69
C VAL A 23 -1.80 12.70 13.34
N SER A 24 -2.63 13.16 14.28
CA SER A 24 -3.74 12.37 14.79
C SER A 24 -4.96 12.56 13.88
N VAL A 25 -5.54 11.46 13.41
CA VAL A 25 -6.72 11.46 12.56
C VAL A 25 -7.90 11.00 13.39
N GLU A 26 -8.78 11.94 13.74
CA GLU A 26 -10.03 11.66 14.44
C GLU A 26 -11.00 10.89 13.53
N HIS A 27 -11.68 9.89 14.11
CA HIS A 27 -12.64 9.02 13.46
C HIS A 27 -13.82 8.80 14.41
N PRO A 28 -15.04 8.45 13.94
CA PRO A 28 -16.19 8.24 14.83
C PRO A 28 -15.96 7.26 16.00
N THR A 29 -14.97 6.38 15.89
CA THR A 29 -14.62 5.39 16.93
C THR A 29 -13.31 5.71 17.67
N GLY A 30 -12.79 6.94 17.62
CA GLY A 30 -11.58 7.37 18.33
C GLY A 30 -10.61 8.14 17.44
N GLU A 31 -9.34 7.78 17.48
CA GLU A 31 -8.30 8.35 16.61
C GLU A 31 -7.24 7.31 16.26
N PHE A 32 -6.47 7.57 15.22
CA PHE A 32 -5.19 6.90 15.03
C PHE A 32 -4.10 7.89 14.60
N SER A 33 -2.90 7.68 15.12
CA SER A 33 -1.73 8.48 14.80
C SER A 33 -1.02 7.98 13.54
N VAL A 34 -0.66 8.91 12.67
CA VAL A 34 0.16 8.67 11.48
C VAL A 34 1.41 9.53 11.56
N GLU A 35 2.57 8.92 11.39
CA GLU A 35 3.82 9.64 11.15
C GLU A 35 4.05 9.76 9.65
N ILE A 36 4.24 10.98 9.17
CA ILE A 36 4.48 11.29 7.76
C ILE A 36 5.82 12.00 7.68
N GLU A 37 6.73 11.49 6.85
CA GLU A 37 8.01 12.12 6.56
C GLU A 37 7.96 12.74 5.16
N VAL A 38 8.35 14.01 5.06
CA VAL A 38 8.44 14.73 3.79
C VAL A 38 9.88 15.01 3.43
N ASP A 39 10.15 15.10 2.12
CA ASP A 39 11.47 15.45 1.59
C ASP A 39 11.82 16.91 1.96
N PRO A 40 12.95 17.16 2.65
CA PRO A 40 13.39 18.52 2.96
C PRO A 40 13.66 19.40 1.73
N ALA A 41 14.02 18.81 0.58
CA ALA A 41 14.22 19.55 -0.65
C ALA A 41 12.91 19.89 -1.38
N ASN A 42 11.86 19.09 -1.15
CA ASN A 42 10.54 19.30 -1.71
C ASN A 42 9.45 18.77 -0.77
N ALA A 43 8.90 19.65 0.07
CA ALA A 43 7.93 19.28 1.10
C ALA A 43 6.60 18.70 0.56
N GLN A 44 6.33 18.84 -0.76
CA GLN A 44 5.17 18.21 -1.41
C GLN A 44 5.38 16.71 -1.68
N ASN A 45 6.61 16.21 -1.54
CA ASN A 45 6.94 14.81 -1.70
C ASN A 45 6.95 14.10 -0.34
N VAL A 46 6.08 13.11 -0.17
CA VAL A 46 6.07 12.23 1.00
C VAL A 46 7.04 11.07 0.76
N THR A 47 8.02 10.89 1.64
CA THR A 47 9.03 9.82 1.55
C THR A 47 8.66 8.61 2.40
N ARG A 48 7.90 8.82 3.50
CA ARG A 48 7.46 7.75 4.39
C ARG A 48 6.12 8.07 5.03
N ALA A 49 5.29 7.04 5.20
CA ALA A 49 4.11 7.07 6.05
C ALA A 49 4.09 5.82 6.93
N ALA A 50 4.01 6.02 8.24
CA ALA A 50 4.02 4.94 9.22
C ALA A 50 2.85 5.08 10.19
N LEU A 51 2.21 3.96 10.52
CA LEU A 51 1.16 3.88 11.52
C LEU A 51 1.19 2.53 12.23
N LEU A 52 0.81 2.53 13.50
CA LEU A 52 0.73 1.31 14.28
C LEU A 52 -0.58 0.57 13.97
N ARG A 53 -0.48 -0.73 13.69
CA ARG A 53 -1.62 -1.63 13.50
C ARG A 53 -1.39 -2.92 14.29
N THR A 54 -2.48 -3.63 14.55
CA THR A 54 -2.45 -4.97 15.12
C THR A 54 -2.89 -5.99 14.08
N ALA A 55 -2.43 -7.22 14.21
CA ALA A 55 -2.84 -8.34 13.38
C ALA A 55 -3.11 -9.57 14.26
N ARG A 56 -4.03 -10.43 13.83
CA ARG A 56 -4.38 -11.68 14.51
C ARG A 56 -4.64 -12.76 13.47
N LEU A 57 -4.01 -13.92 13.62
CA LEU A 57 -4.35 -15.11 12.82
C LEU A 57 -5.75 -15.59 13.24
N LEU A 58 -6.70 -15.59 12.29
CA LEU A 58 -8.07 -16.06 12.53
C LEU A 58 -8.27 -17.52 12.11
N MET A 59 -7.76 -17.91 10.94
CA MET A 59 -7.88 -19.26 10.40
C MET A 59 -6.67 -19.61 9.53
N ARG A 60 -6.28 -20.89 9.54
CA ARG A 60 -5.32 -21.48 8.62
C ARG A 60 -5.91 -22.79 8.10
N GLY A 61 -5.90 -22.97 6.78
CA GLY A 61 -6.44 -24.13 6.10
C GLY A 61 -6.57 -23.87 4.60
N GLU A 62 -7.39 -24.67 3.94
CA GLU A 62 -7.65 -24.57 2.50
C GLU A 62 -9.06 -24.01 2.26
N VAL A 63 -9.19 -23.11 1.27
CA VAL A 63 -10.49 -22.62 0.80
C VAL A 63 -10.86 -23.36 -0.48
N MET A 64 -12.03 -23.98 -0.50
CA MET A 64 -12.56 -24.67 -1.67
C MET A 64 -13.52 -23.74 -2.43
N VAL A 65 -13.32 -23.59 -3.74
CA VAL A 65 -14.19 -22.79 -4.62
C VAL A 65 -14.74 -23.66 -5.78
N PRO A 66 -15.97 -23.42 -6.27
CA PRO A 66 -16.50 -24.16 -7.41
C PRO A 66 -15.65 -23.93 -8.67
N GLY A 67 -15.27 -25.02 -9.35
CA GLY A 67 -14.45 -24.96 -10.57
C GLY A 67 -15.13 -24.21 -11.74
N SER A 68 -16.46 -24.09 -11.72
CA SER A 68 -17.21 -23.30 -12.70
C SER A 68 -17.00 -21.79 -12.57
N VAL A 69 -16.59 -21.30 -11.40
CA VAL A 69 -16.40 -19.87 -11.11
C VAL A 69 -14.92 -19.47 -11.19
N TRP A 70 -14.01 -20.43 -11.02
CA TRP A 70 -12.56 -20.19 -11.05
C TRP A 70 -11.92 -20.82 -12.30
N ALA A 71 -11.66 -20.01 -13.33
CA ALA A 71 -10.94 -20.41 -14.54
C ALA A 71 -9.52 -19.81 -14.54
N PRO A 72 -8.50 -20.48 -13.99
CA PRO A 72 -7.14 -20.00 -14.08
C PRO A 72 -6.69 -20.06 -15.56
N GLN A 73 -6.09 -18.98 -16.07
CA GLN A 73 -5.46 -19.01 -17.38
C GLN A 73 -4.35 -20.06 -17.35
N ARG A 74 -4.52 -21.13 -18.14
CA ARG A 74 -3.43 -22.09 -18.37
C ARG A 74 -2.41 -21.42 -19.28
N GLU A 75 -1.24 -21.08 -18.75
CA GLU A 75 -0.07 -20.85 -19.61
C GLU A 75 0.18 -22.15 -20.38
N THR A 76 0.06 -22.07 -21.70
CA THR A 76 0.38 -23.18 -22.59
C THR A 76 1.89 -23.18 -22.77
N PRO A 77 2.63 -24.26 -22.45
CA PRO A 77 4.06 -24.30 -22.66
C PRO A 77 4.34 -24.12 -24.16
N SER A 78 5.11 -23.08 -24.50
CA SER A 78 5.54 -22.85 -25.88
C SER A 78 6.42 -24.01 -26.32
N ALA A 79 6.03 -24.66 -27.43
CA ALA A 79 6.84 -25.71 -28.05
C ALA A 79 8.22 -25.14 -28.43
N GLN A 80 9.26 -25.53 -27.70
CA GLN A 80 10.63 -25.30 -28.12
C GLN A 80 10.86 -25.99 -29.46
N LYS A 81 11.08 -25.16 -30.50
CA LYS A 81 11.46 -25.62 -31.83
C LYS A 81 12.76 -26.42 -31.71
N ARG A 82 12.77 -27.59 -32.35
CA ARG A 82 13.95 -28.40 -32.60
C ARG A 82 14.95 -27.55 -33.37
N GLU A 83 16.12 -27.34 -32.81
CA GLU A 83 17.28 -26.81 -33.53
C GLU A 83 18.20 -27.98 -33.88
N THR A 84 18.31 -28.17 -35.18
CA THR A 84 19.27 -28.99 -35.92
C THR A 84 20.72 -28.64 -35.59
N GLU A 85 21.61 -29.61 -35.81
CA GLU A 85 23.01 -29.46 -36.25
C GLU A 85 24.10 -29.91 -35.26
N LYS A 86 24.65 -31.12 -35.49
CA LYS A 86 26.09 -31.33 -35.81
C LYS A 86 26.44 -32.81 -35.93
N THR A 87 26.63 -33.28 -37.16
CA THR A 87 27.72 -34.19 -37.57
C THR A 87 28.08 -33.82 -39.00
#